data_AF-A0A8H5FG01-F1
#
_entry.id   AF-A0A8H5FG01-F1
#
_cell.length_a   1.000
_cell.length_b   1.000
_cell.length_c   1.000
_cell.angle_alpha   90.00
_cell.angle_beta   90.00
_cell.angle_gamma   90.00
#
_symmetry.space_group_name_H-M   'P 1'
#
loop_
_entity.id
_entity.type
_entity.pdbx_description
1 polymer ?
#
loop_
_entity_poly.entity_id
_entity_poly.type
_entity_poly.pdbx_seq_one_letter_code
_entity_poly.pdbx_strand_id
1 'polypeptide(L)'
;MARQTTAAEKAKICTMKALGASNKEIQEALPGRQNISRRQITRIYAKYGEKENYEAVGKSTGRPKKLDNRDARVALRALQTQQVDNASDLQRNFFQDVSVQTVKRMLKENGLSAHKRFAKLEILSKDAQNERGTFFLMS
;
A
#
# COMPACT_ATOMS: atom_id res chain seq x y z
N MET A 1 2.79 1.53 24.15
CA MET A 1 1.58 1.37 23.32
C MET A 1 0.49 0.71 24.16
N ALA A 2 -0.76 1.17 24.09
CA ALA A 2 -1.85 0.56 24.85
C ALA A 2 -2.19 -0.84 24.31
N ARG A 3 -2.38 -1.82 25.21
CA ARG A 3 -2.80 -3.18 24.84
C ARG A 3 -4.16 -3.14 24.13
N GLN A 4 -4.26 -3.84 23.01
CA GLN A 4 -5.55 -4.07 22.37
C GLN A 4 -6.33 -5.13 23.15
N THR A 5 -7.60 -4.87 23.40
CA THR A 5 -8.49 -5.83 24.07
C THR A 5 -8.82 -7.00 23.15
N THR A 6 -8.75 -8.22 23.67
CA THR A 6 -9.10 -9.43 22.93
C THR A 6 -10.62 -9.55 22.72
N ALA A 7 -11.05 -10.42 21.81
CA ALA A 7 -12.48 -10.66 21.57
C ALA A 7 -13.18 -11.19 22.83
N ALA A 8 -12.54 -12.11 23.56
CA ALA A 8 -13.06 -12.67 24.81
C ALA A 8 -13.24 -11.59 25.90
N GLU A 9 -12.31 -10.65 26.02
CA GLU A 9 -12.43 -9.54 26.96
C GLU A 9 -13.60 -8.62 26.60
N LYS A 10 -13.77 -8.31 25.31
CA LYS A 10 -14.92 -7.49 24.84
C LYS A 10 -16.25 -8.18 25.11
N ALA A 11 -16.34 -9.49 24.84
CA ALA A 11 -17.54 -10.28 25.12
C ALA A 11 -17.87 -10.26 26.62
N LYS A 12 -16.87 -10.51 27.49
CA LYS A 12 -17.05 -10.46 28.94
C LYS A 12 -17.48 -9.07 29.44
N ILE A 13 -16.93 -8.00 28.86
CA ILE A 13 -17.37 -6.62 29.16
C ILE A 13 -18.85 -6.43 28.79
N CYS A 14 -19.26 -6.89 27.60
CA CYS A 14 -20.63 -6.70 27.13
C CYS A 14 -21.64 -7.53 27.92
N THR A 15 -21.31 -8.77 28.26
CA THR A 15 -22.17 -9.62 29.10
C THR A 15 -22.32 -9.06 30.51
N MET A 16 -21.21 -8.67 31.16
CA MET A 16 -21.28 -8.05 32.49
C MET A 16 -22.03 -6.72 32.47
N LYS A 17 -21.91 -5.93 31.39
CA LYS A 17 -22.68 -4.69 31.27
C LYS A 17 -24.17 -4.90 31.07
N ALA A 18 -24.55 -5.89 30.26
CA ALA A 18 -25.94 -6.27 30.09
C ALA A 18 -26.57 -6.74 31.41
N LEU A 19 -25.78 -7.38 32.28
CA LEU A 19 -26.18 -7.77 33.64
C LEU A 19 -26.21 -6.62 34.65
N GLY A 20 -25.93 -5.38 34.24
CA GLY A 20 -26.00 -4.20 35.09
C GLY A 20 -24.76 -3.93 35.95
N ALA A 21 -23.66 -4.66 35.76
CA ALA A 21 -22.45 -4.47 36.56
C ALA A 21 -21.83 -3.07 36.41
N SER A 22 -21.25 -2.55 37.49
CA SER A 22 -20.56 -1.27 37.47
C SER A 22 -19.24 -1.35 36.70
N ASN A 23 -18.76 -0.22 36.18
CA ASN A 23 -17.47 -0.19 35.47
C ASN A 23 -16.29 -0.61 36.35
N LYS A 24 -16.43 -0.45 37.68
CA LYS A 24 -15.41 -0.83 38.66
C LYS A 24 -15.37 -2.36 38.80
N GLU A 25 -16.52 -3.00 38.96
CA GLU A 25 -16.64 -4.47 39.05
C GLU A 25 -16.13 -5.15 37.78
N ILE A 26 -16.46 -4.61 36.61
CA ILE A 26 -15.97 -5.13 35.33
C ILE A 26 -14.44 -5.08 35.25
N GLN A 27 -13.84 -3.99 35.72
CA GLN A 27 -12.38 -3.84 35.74
C GLN A 27 -11.71 -4.87 36.67
N GLU A 28 -12.32 -5.17 37.82
CA GLU A 28 -11.81 -6.13 38.80
C GLU A 28 -11.96 -7.59 38.32
N ALA A 29 -13.01 -7.88 37.54
CA ALA A 29 -13.33 -9.19 37.02
C ALA A 29 -12.52 -9.60 35.76
N LEU A 30 -11.86 -8.67 35.09
CA LEU A 30 -11.05 -8.96 33.91
C LEU A 30 -9.63 -9.43 34.31
N PRO A 31 -9.11 -10.50 33.68
CA PRO A 31 -7.74 -10.95 33.91
C PRO A 31 -6.76 -9.88 33.41
N GLY A 32 -5.84 -9.43 34.28
CA GLY A 32 -4.93 -8.31 33.97
C GLY A 32 -5.50 -6.92 34.32
N ARG A 33 -6.15 -6.82 35.48
CA ARG A 33 -6.80 -5.67 36.17
C ARG A 33 -6.24 -4.25 35.93
N GLN A 34 -4.97 -4.13 35.53
CA GLN A 34 -4.26 -2.85 35.40
C GLN A 34 -4.35 -2.20 34.01
N ASN A 35 -4.86 -2.89 32.98
CA ASN A 35 -4.64 -2.45 31.59
C ASN A 35 -5.87 -1.91 30.84
N ILE A 36 -7.07 -1.93 31.44
CA ILE A 36 -8.30 -1.46 30.78
C ILE A 36 -8.93 -0.36 31.64
N SER A 37 -8.93 0.86 31.10
CA SER A 37 -9.57 2.01 31.72
C SER A 37 -11.09 1.93 31.65
N ARG A 38 -11.78 2.53 32.62
CA ARG A 38 -13.25 2.66 32.62
C ARG A 38 -13.79 3.31 31.35
N ARG A 39 -13.06 4.26 30.77
CA ARG A 39 -13.39 4.89 29.48
C ARG A 39 -13.35 3.89 28.32
N GLN A 40 -12.40 2.96 28.32
CA GLN A 40 -12.34 1.88 27.32
C GLN A 40 -13.52 0.92 27.47
N ILE A 41 -13.91 0.56 28.70
CA ILE A 41 -15.10 -0.28 28.96
C ILE A 41 -16.34 0.35 28.35
N THR A 42 -16.61 1.63 28.65
CA THR A 42 -17.78 2.35 28.08
C THR A 42 -17.73 2.40 26.55
N ARG A 43 -16.55 2.67 25.95
CA ARG A 43 -16.39 2.70 24.49
C ARG A 43 -16.60 1.33 23.85
N ILE A 44 -16.13 0.25 24.49
CA ILE A 44 -16.28 -1.12 24.01
C ILE A 44 -17.77 -1.49 24.02
N TYR A 45 -18.45 -1.24 25.14
CA TYR A 45 -19.88 -1.51 25.25
C TYR A 45 -20.70 -0.70 24.24
N ALA A 46 -20.44 0.60 24.09
CA ALA A 46 -21.12 1.41 23.08
C ALA A 46 -20.88 0.93 21.64
N LYS A 47 -19.72 0.32 21.36
CA LYS A 47 -19.38 -0.15 20.01
C LYS A 47 -19.87 -1.57 19.69
N TYR A 48 -19.93 -2.44 20.69
CA TYR A 48 -20.19 -3.88 20.52
C TYR A 48 -21.37 -4.42 21.32
N GLY A 49 -22.06 -3.61 22.14
CA GLY A 49 -23.15 -4.07 23.02
C GLY A 49 -24.30 -4.72 22.27
N GLU A 50 -24.50 -4.36 21.00
CA GLU A 50 -25.52 -4.92 20.11
C GLU A 50 -24.95 -5.87 19.04
N LYS A 51 -23.63 -6.13 19.06
CA LYS A 51 -22.95 -6.91 18.01
C LYS A 51 -22.54 -8.27 18.53
N GLU A 52 -22.86 -9.31 17.76
CA GLU A 52 -22.39 -10.68 18.03
C GLU A 52 -20.91 -10.88 17.66
N ASN A 53 -20.38 -10.05 16.75
CA ASN A 53 -19.00 -10.15 16.29
C ASN A 53 -18.07 -9.11 16.96
N TYR A 54 -17.29 -9.57 17.95
CA TYR A 54 -16.32 -8.77 18.70
C TYR A 54 -14.94 -8.62 18.01
N GLU A 55 -14.72 -9.34 16.92
CA GLU A 55 -13.49 -9.31 16.11
C GLU A 55 -13.56 -8.30 14.96
N ALA A 56 -14.77 -7.86 14.59
CA ALA A 56 -14.99 -6.92 13.50
C ALA A 56 -14.38 -5.55 13.80
N VAL A 57 -13.12 -5.35 13.40
CA VAL A 57 -12.49 -4.03 13.30
C VAL A 57 -12.89 -3.45 11.96
N GLY A 58 -13.62 -2.33 11.97
CA GLY A 58 -13.91 -1.58 10.75
C GLY A 58 -12.62 -1.31 9.99
N LYS A 59 -12.60 -1.63 8.68
CA LYS A 59 -11.43 -1.38 7.84
C LYS A 59 -11.12 0.11 7.89
N SER A 60 -9.95 0.47 8.39
CA SER A 60 -9.49 1.86 8.30
C SER A 60 -9.27 2.17 6.82
N THR A 61 -10.05 3.08 6.28
CA THR A 61 -9.77 3.64 4.97
C THR A 61 -8.53 4.52 5.11
N GLY A 62 -7.43 4.13 4.47
CA GLY A 62 -6.23 4.97 4.42
C GLY A 62 -6.51 6.32 3.76
N ARG A 63 -5.54 7.23 3.82
CA ARG A 63 -5.64 8.52 3.12
C ARG A 63 -5.81 8.28 1.60
N PRO A 64 -6.64 9.08 0.90
CA PRO A 64 -6.72 9.04 -0.55
C PRO A 64 -5.33 9.14 -1.19
N LYS A 65 -5.13 8.39 -2.28
CA LYS A 65 -3.87 8.41 -3.04
C LYS A 65 -3.80 9.71 -3.85
N LYS A 66 -2.56 10.13 -4.17
CA LYS A 66 -2.32 11.32 -5.02
C LYS A 66 -2.66 11.11 -6.49
N LEU A 67 -2.60 9.86 -6.96
CA LEU A 67 -2.96 9.46 -8.31
C LEU A 67 -4.22 8.62 -8.24
N ASP A 68 -5.17 8.92 -9.11
CA ASP A 68 -6.44 8.21 -9.22
C ASP A 68 -6.43 7.19 -10.37
N ASN A 69 -7.57 6.52 -10.58
CA ASN A 69 -7.72 5.55 -11.68
C ASN A 69 -7.84 6.22 -13.06
N ARG A 70 -8.14 7.53 -13.13
CA ARG A 70 -8.14 8.30 -14.37
C ARG A 70 -6.71 8.60 -14.81
N ASP A 71 -5.87 9.01 -13.87
CA ASP A 71 -4.44 9.24 -14.06
C ASP A 71 -3.74 7.97 -14.55
N ALA A 72 -4.07 6.82 -13.95
CA ALA A 72 -3.56 5.53 -14.40
C ALA A 72 -3.90 5.23 -15.87
N ARG A 73 -5.12 5.59 -16.32
CA ARG A 73 -5.53 5.42 -17.73
C ARG A 73 -4.79 6.37 -18.66
N VAL A 74 -4.52 7.61 -18.24
CA VAL A 74 -3.71 8.56 -19.01
C VAL A 74 -2.29 8.04 -19.17
N ALA A 75 -1.68 7.56 -18.08
CA ALA A 75 -0.36 6.95 -18.08
C ALA A 75 -0.26 5.74 -19.03
N LEU A 76 -1.24 4.83 -18.95
CA LEU A 76 -1.37 3.67 -19.82
C LEU A 76 -1.44 4.06 -21.29
N ARG A 77 -2.28 5.05 -21.62
CA ARG A 77 -2.43 5.53 -22.99
C ARG A 77 -1.13 6.11 -23.53
N ALA A 78 -0.44 6.94 -22.74
CA ALA A 78 0.82 7.55 -23.14
C ALA A 78 1.92 6.51 -23.41
N LEU A 79 1.96 5.43 -22.62
CA LEU A 79 2.86 4.30 -22.83
C LEU A 79 2.50 3.50 -24.09
N GLN A 80 1.21 3.26 -24.35
CA GLN A 80 0.74 2.55 -25.54
C GLN A 80 1.04 3.33 -26.83
N THR A 81 0.88 4.65 -26.81
CA THR A 81 1.18 5.52 -27.96
C THR A 81 2.67 5.83 -28.10
N GLN A 82 3.53 5.21 -27.28
CA GLN A 82 4.99 5.43 -27.26
C GLN A 82 5.39 6.91 -27.09
N GLN A 83 4.56 7.72 -26.43
CA GLN A 83 4.86 9.14 -26.15
C GLN A 83 5.89 9.31 -25.02
N VAL A 84 6.05 8.27 -24.20
CA VAL A 84 6.92 8.26 -23.02
C VAL A 84 7.57 6.89 -22.88
N ASP A 85 8.87 6.87 -22.59
CA ASP A 85 9.66 5.63 -22.49
C ASP A 85 9.76 5.10 -21.05
N ASN A 86 9.73 6.00 -20.06
CA ASN A 86 9.98 5.64 -18.67
C ASN A 86 9.09 6.42 -17.69
N ALA A 87 9.07 5.98 -16.43
CA ALA A 87 8.26 6.63 -15.39
C ALA A 87 8.70 8.06 -15.05
N SER A 88 9.95 8.43 -15.31
CA SER A 88 10.44 9.80 -15.12
C SER A 88 9.89 10.74 -16.19
N ASP A 89 9.82 10.31 -17.45
CA ASP A 89 9.23 11.06 -18.56
C ASP A 89 7.73 11.22 -18.33
N LEU A 90 7.08 10.16 -17.86
CA LEU A 90 5.67 10.14 -17.50
C LEU A 90 5.37 11.15 -16.36
N GLN A 91 6.28 11.26 -15.38
CA GLN A 91 6.20 12.26 -14.33
C GLN A 91 6.39 13.68 -14.88
N ARG A 92 7.41 13.92 -15.71
CA ARG A 92 7.72 15.24 -16.28
C ARG A 92 6.61 15.76 -17.20
N ASN A 93 6.01 14.88 -18.00
CA ASN A 93 5.05 15.27 -19.03
C ASN A 93 3.61 15.36 -18.51
N PHE A 94 3.22 14.52 -17.54
CA PHE A 94 1.82 14.40 -17.12
C PHE A 94 1.58 14.59 -15.61
N PHE A 95 2.57 14.34 -14.75
CA PHE A 95 2.38 14.27 -13.30
C PHE A 95 3.47 15.03 -12.51
N GLN A 96 3.68 16.31 -12.85
CA GLN A 96 4.78 17.12 -12.31
C GLN A 96 4.73 17.29 -10.78
N ASP A 97 3.53 17.31 -10.20
CA ASP A 97 3.30 17.50 -8.76
C ASP A 97 3.54 16.25 -7.91
N VAL A 98 3.87 15.13 -8.56
CA VAL A 98 3.96 13.81 -7.93
C VAL A 98 5.36 13.25 -8.10
N SER A 99 5.84 12.54 -7.08
CA SER A 99 7.17 11.94 -7.15
C SER A 99 7.20 10.77 -8.14
N VAL A 100 8.34 10.57 -8.79
CA VAL A 100 8.57 9.43 -9.71
C VAL A 100 8.29 8.08 -9.02
N GLN A 101 8.59 7.96 -7.73
CA GLN A 101 8.26 6.78 -6.91
C GLN A 101 6.75 6.52 -6.86
N THR A 102 5.94 7.56 -6.75
CA THR A 102 4.47 7.45 -6.74
C THR A 102 3.95 6.97 -8.09
N VAL A 103 4.51 7.47 -9.18
CA VAL A 103 4.20 7.03 -10.55
C VAL A 103 4.57 5.57 -10.74
N LYS A 104 5.79 5.16 -10.36
CA LYS A 104 6.23 3.75 -10.42
C LYS A 104 5.32 2.81 -9.63
N ARG A 105 4.90 3.23 -8.43
CA ARG A 105 3.96 2.47 -7.61
C ARG A 105 2.61 2.31 -8.31
N MET A 106 2.07 3.39 -8.86
CA MET A 106 0.81 3.35 -9.62
C MET A 106 0.91 2.41 -10.83
N LEU A 107 2.00 2.47 -11.60
CA LEU A 107 2.23 1.57 -12.73
C LEU A 107 2.27 0.10 -12.26
N LYS A 108 2.99 -0.19 -11.16
CA LYS A 108 3.08 -1.54 -10.58
C LYS A 108 1.73 -2.07 -10.10
N GLU A 109 0.93 -1.23 -9.45
CA GLU A 109 -0.42 -1.60 -8.99
C GLU A 109 -1.37 -1.91 -10.17
N ASN A 110 -1.12 -1.32 -11.35
CA ASN A 110 -1.85 -1.60 -12.59
C ASN A 110 -1.19 -2.69 -13.46
N GLY A 111 -0.23 -3.45 -12.92
CA GLY A 111 0.40 -4.57 -13.62
C GLY A 111 1.47 -4.19 -14.65
N LEU A 112 1.91 -2.92 -14.68
CA LEU A 112 2.93 -2.44 -15.60
C LEU A 112 4.30 -2.35 -14.90
N SER A 113 5.33 -2.91 -15.51
CA SER A 113 6.70 -2.66 -15.10
C SER A 113 7.27 -1.46 -15.85
N ALA A 114 7.65 -0.41 -15.12
CA ALA A 114 8.31 0.78 -15.66
C ALA A 114 9.74 0.54 -16.20
N HIS A 115 10.22 -0.72 -16.17
CA HIS A 115 11.55 -1.08 -16.67
C HIS A 115 11.44 -1.63 -18.09
N LYS A 116 12.04 -0.92 -19.04
CA LYS A 116 12.47 -1.50 -20.32
C LYS A 116 13.38 -2.68 -19.97
N ARG A 117 13.04 -3.90 -20.41
CA ARG A 117 14.07 -4.93 -20.56
C ARG A 117 15.00 -4.38 -21.64
N PHE A 118 16.21 -3.97 -21.27
CA PHE A 118 17.25 -3.85 -22.27
C PHE A 118 17.41 -5.25 -22.85
N ALA A 119 16.84 -5.48 -24.03
CA ALA A 119 17.29 -6.59 -24.85
C ALA A 119 18.80 -6.42 -24.92
N LYS A 120 19.54 -7.45 -24.48
CA LYS A 120 20.99 -7.48 -24.51
C LYS A 120 21.38 -7.00 -25.92
N LEU A 121 21.91 -5.78 -26.03
CA LEU A 121 22.63 -5.39 -27.22
C LEU A 121 23.76 -6.40 -27.28
N GLU A 122 23.69 -7.31 -28.23
CA GLU A 122 24.82 -8.15 -28.58
C GLU A 122 25.90 -7.17 -29.03
N ILE A 123 26.75 -6.79 -28.08
CA ILE A 123 27.92 -5.97 -28.31
C ILE A 123 28.76 -6.77 -29.30
N LEU A 124 28.76 -6.30 -30.55
CA LEU A 124 29.72 -6.61 -31.61
C LEU A 124 29.74 -8.10 -32.01
N SER A 125 29.12 -8.43 -33.15
CA SER A 125 29.66 -9.51 -33.96
C SER A 125 31.14 -9.18 -34.20
N LYS A 126 32.04 -10.10 -33.85
CA LYS A 126 33.49 -9.95 -34.04
C LYS A 126 33.87 -9.69 -35.50
N ASP A 127 32.92 -9.87 -36.43
CA ASP A 127 33.09 -9.73 -37.86
C ASP A 127 33.09 -8.27 -38.34
N ALA A 128 32.44 -7.34 -37.61
CA ALA A 128 32.39 -5.93 -38.00
C ALA A 128 33.69 -5.13 -37.74
N GLN A 129 34.69 -5.73 -37.07
CA GLN A 129 35.99 -5.09 -36.82
C GLN A 129 37.06 -5.42 -37.87
N ASN A 130 36.85 -6.42 -38.73
CA ASN A 130 37.89 -6.86 -39.69
C ASN A 130 37.87 -6.11 -41.04
N GLU A 131 36.83 -5.36 -41.38
CA GLU A 131 36.77 -4.66 -42.68
C GLU A 131 37.43 -3.27 -42.70
N ARG A 132 37.94 -2.78 -41.56
CA ARG A 132 38.70 -1.52 -41.49
C ARG A 132 40.22 -1.70 -41.53
N GLY A 133 40.71 -2.94 -41.65
CA GLY A 133 42.14 -3.26 -41.62
C GLY A 133 42.84 -3.37 -42.98
N THR A 134 42.11 -3.40 -44.10
CA THR A 134 42.68 -3.70 -45.43
C THR A 134 42.68 -2.52 -46.41
N PHE A 135 42.17 -1.34 -46.01
CA PHE A 135 42.08 -0.17 -46.91
C PHE A 135 43.23 0.85 -46.78
N PHE A 136 44.31 0.55 -46.04
CA PHE A 136 45.38 1.53 -45.77
C PHE A 136 46.81 1.10 -46.18
N LEU A 137 46.98 0.11 -47.07
CA LEU A 137 48.31 -0.36 -47.51
C LEU A 137 48.46 -0.54 -49.03
N MET A 138 47.77 0.27 -49.84
CA MET A 138 48.15 0.48 -51.24
C MET A 138 48.01 1.96 -51.60
N SER A 139 49.06 2.72 -51.33
CA SER A 139 49.40 3.99 -51.98
C SER A 139 50.91 4.15 -51.93
#